data_AF-A0A1V1NQ97-F1
#
_entry.id   AF-A0A1V1NQ97-F1
#
_cell.length_a   1.000
_cell.length_b   1.000
_cell.length_c   1.000
_cell.angle_alpha   90.00
_cell.angle_beta   90.00
_cell.angle_gamma   90.00
#
_symmetry.space_group_name_H-M   'P 1'
#
loop_
_entity.id
_entity.type
_entity.pdbx_description
1 polymer ?
#
loop_
_entity_poly.entity_id
_entity_poly.type
_entity_poly.pdbx_seq_one_letter_code
_entity_poly.pdbx_strand_id
1 'polypeptide(L)'
;EYDNFANELMARRKKEYLNITGLDGFLKTFFKSLKSATEGLGLDRMFLTGVTPILLNDITSGDNIKTDIHILPHYADLCGFSDKEIKHLIQIFADSLETRSDLLSPVFPDGKKAWMDDIYRLMVNSYDGYMFSPYIEKRVYNPTLVMYLFKQLEQLDGQLPKTLLDHN
;
A
#
# COMPACT_ATOMS: atom_id res chain seq x y z
N GLU A 1 1.28 -12.55 -2.31
CA GLU A 1 -0.19 -12.60 -2.45
C GLU A 1 -0.74 -11.97 -3.72
N TYR A 2 -0.20 -10.85 -4.21
CA TYR A 2 -0.85 -10.09 -5.29
C TYR A 2 -0.97 -10.81 -6.65
N ASP A 3 0.02 -11.60 -7.04
CA ASP A 3 -0.10 -12.48 -8.22
C ASP A 3 -0.67 -13.86 -7.87
N ASN A 4 -1.04 -14.14 -6.61
CA ASN A 4 -1.51 -15.47 -6.22
C ASN A 4 -2.80 -15.83 -6.95
N PHE A 5 -3.71 -14.86 -7.13
CA PHE A 5 -4.92 -15.05 -7.94
C PHE A 5 -4.60 -15.36 -9.41
N ALA A 6 -3.74 -14.55 -10.05
CA ALA A 6 -3.37 -14.76 -11.45
C ALA A 6 -2.61 -16.08 -11.64
N ASN A 7 -1.66 -16.39 -10.74
CA ASN A 7 -0.88 -17.61 -10.74
C ASN A 7 -1.75 -18.85 -10.48
N GLU A 8 -2.68 -18.78 -9.52
CA GLU A 8 -3.60 -19.88 -9.25
C GLU A 8 -4.55 -20.11 -10.43
N LEU A 9 -5.07 -19.03 -11.03
CA LEU A 9 -5.93 -19.10 -12.21
C LEU A 9 -5.18 -19.67 -13.42
N MET A 10 -3.94 -19.25 -13.66
CA MET A 10 -3.07 -19.82 -14.70
C MET A 10 -2.78 -21.30 -14.46
N ALA A 11 -2.42 -21.66 -13.23
CA ALA A 11 -1.97 -23.00 -12.88
C ALA A 11 -3.11 -24.02 -12.83
N ARG A 12 -4.27 -23.64 -12.27
CA ARG A 12 -5.38 -24.56 -11.99
C ARG A 12 -6.58 -24.41 -12.93
N ARG A 13 -6.76 -23.23 -13.55
CA ARG A 13 -7.98 -22.88 -14.30
C ARG A 13 -7.68 -22.15 -15.61
N LYS A 14 -6.74 -22.69 -16.39
CA LYS A 14 -6.28 -22.11 -17.66
C LYS A 14 -7.40 -21.70 -18.64
N LYS A 15 -8.52 -22.45 -18.69
CA LYS A 15 -9.68 -22.06 -19.52
C LYS A 15 -10.38 -20.80 -19.01
N GLU A 16 -10.57 -20.66 -17.71
CA GLU A 16 -11.14 -19.45 -17.11
C GLU A 16 -10.19 -18.26 -17.30
N TYR A 17 -8.88 -18.48 -17.12
CA TYR A 17 -7.85 -17.48 -17.44
C TYR A 17 -7.99 -16.97 -18.88
N LEU A 18 -8.06 -17.87 -19.86
CA LEU A 18 -8.19 -17.51 -21.28
C LEU A 18 -9.55 -16.88 -21.61
N ASN A 19 -10.63 -17.24 -20.91
CA ASN A 19 -11.92 -16.58 -21.09
C ASN A 19 -11.90 -15.14 -20.57
N ILE A 20 -11.12 -14.84 -19.53
CA ILE A 20 -11.02 -13.49 -18.95
C ILE A 20 -10.04 -12.61 -19.74
N THR A 21 -8.93 -13.19 -20.21
CA THR A 21 -7.83 -12.47 -20.89
C THR A 21 -7.86 -12.53 -22.42
N GLY A 22 -8.65 -13.45 -22.98
CA GLY A 22 -8.72 -13.70 -24.42
C GLY A 22 -9.25 -12.51 -25.23
N LEU A 23 -9.29 -12.68 -26.56
CA LEU A 23 -9.64 -11.61 -27.49
C LEU A 23 -11.00 -10.95 -27.22
N ASP A 24 -11.97 -11.71 -26.70
CA ASP A 24 -13.32 -11.27 -26.31
C ASP A 24 -13.52 -11.29 -24.79
N GLY A 25 -12.44 -11.38 -24.02
CA GLY A 25 -12.51 -11.45 -22.57
C GLY A 25 -12.98 -10.14 -21.93
N PHE A 26 -13.53 -10.26 -20.72
CA PHE A 26 -14.05 -9.14 -19.94
C PHE A 26 -13.02 -8.01 -19.79
N LEU A 27 -11.77 -8.33 -19.41
CA LEU A 27 -10.75 -7.31 -19.15
C LEU A 27 -10.41 -6.52 -20.42
N LYS A 28 -10.29 -7.20 -21.57
CA LYS A 28 -9.99 -6.54 -22.84
C LYS A 28 -11.14 -5.64 -23.29
N THR A 29 -12.39 -6.07 -23.12
CA THR A 29 -13.58 -5.26 -23.41
C THR A 29 -13.62 -4.02 -22.51
N PHE A 30 -13.34 -4.18 -21.21
CA PHE A 30 -13.28 -3.08 -20.25
C PHE A 30 -12.24 -2.02 -20.62
N PHE A 31 -10.99 -2.41 -20.90
CA PHE A 31 -9.94 -1.45 -21.30
C PHE A 31 -10.20 -0.80 -22.67
N LYS A 32 -10.83 -1.52 -23.62
CA LYS A 32 -11.30 -0.90 -24.87
C LYS A 32 -12.33 0.20 -24.61
N SER A 33 -13.31 -0.04 -23.73
CA SER A 33 -14.32 0.97 -23.37
C SER A 33 -13.68 2.19 -22.72
N LEU A 34 -12.70 1.99 -21.82
CA LEU A 34 -11.95 3.10 -21.23
C LEU A 34 -11.17 3.89 -22.29
N LYS A 35 -10.51 3.20 -23.22
CA LYS A 35 -9.81 3.84 -24.32
C LYS A 35 -10.74 4.67 -25.20
N SER A 36 -11.87 4.12 -25.62
CA SER A 36 -12.86 4.88 -26.39
C SER A 36 -13.38 6.08 -25.60
N ALA A 37 -13.51 5.96 -24.28
CA ALA A 37 -13.90 7.10 -23.45
C ALA A 37 -12.86 8.23 -23.46
N THR A 38 -11.57 7.88 -23.54
CA THR A 38 -10.47 8.84 -23.69
C THR A 38 -10.37 9.50 -25.07
N GLU A 39 -11.08 8.98 -26.07
CA GLU A 39 -11.07 9.49 -27.46
C GLU A 39 -12.25 10.43 -27.75
N GLY A 40 -12.87 11.02 -26.71
CA GLY A 40 -13.89 12.07 -26.88
C GLY A 40 -15.26 11.78 -26.25
N LEU A 41 -15.38 10.76 -25.39
CA LEU A 41 -16.63 10.50 -24.63
C LEU A 41 -16.57 11.03 -23.19
N GLY A 42 -15.73 12.04 -22.94
CA GLY A 42 -15.70 12.79 -21.67
C GLY A 42 -14.77 12.23 -20.58
N LEU A 43 -13.87 11.29 -20.89
CA LEU A 43 -12.83 10.86 -19.95
C LEU A 43 -11.46 11.41 -20.36
N ASP A 44 -10.99 12.49 -19.74
CA ASP A 44 -9.71 13.10 -20.16
C ASP A 44 -8.47 12.36 -19.62
N ARG A 45 -8.53 11.81 -18.40
CA ARG A 45 -7.39 11.16 -17.72
C ARG A 45 -7.86 10.05 -16.79
N MET A 46 -7.03 9.03 -16.63
CA MET A 46 -7.22 7.94 -15.67
C MET A 46 -5.91 7.67 -14.94
N PHE A 47 -5.99 7.42 -13.64
CA PHE A 47 -4.88 6.97 -12.82
C PHE A 47 -5.21 5.59 -12.25
N LEU A 48 -4.36 4.61 -12.52
CA LEU A 48 -4.54 3.24 -12.06
C LEU A 48 -3.56 2.98 -10.91
N THR A 49 -4.07 2.41 -9.83
CA THR A 49 -3.28 2.02 -8.64
C THR A 49 -3.50 0.56 -8.31
N GLY A 50 -2.61 0.00 -7.48
CA GLY A 50 -2.64 -1.40 -7.08
C GLY A 50 -1.72 -2.28 -7.91
N VAL A 51 -1.76 -3.59 -7.64
CA VAL A 51 -0.93 -4.53 -8.39
C VAL A 51 -1.61 -4.86 -9.70
N THR A 52 -0.93 -4.47 -10.77
CA THR A 52 -1.25 -4.88 -12.13
C THR A 52 -0.90 -6.37 -12.22
N PRO A 53 -1.88 -7.29 -12.28
CA PRO A 53 -1.55 -8.70 -12.42
C PRO A 53 -0.85 -8.90 -13.75
N ILE A 54 0.02 -9.91 -13.86
CA ILE A 54 0.68 -10.29 -15.13
C ILE A 54 -0.34 -10.38 -16.29
N LEU A 55 -1.60 -10.74 -15.98
CA LEU A 55 -2.79 -10.68 -16.83
C LEU A 55 -2.90 -9.44 -17.72
N LEU A 56 -2.48 -8.26 -17.25
CA LEU A 56 -2.62 -7.01 -17.99
C LEU A 56 -1.55 -6.82 -19.07
N ASN A 57 -0.40 -7.50 -18.98
CA ASN A 57 0.59 -7.51 -20.06
C ASN A 57 0.08 -8.25 -21.32
N ASP A 58 -0.84 -9.21 -21.16
CA ASP A 58 -1.47 -9.91 -22.28
C ASP A 58 -2.54 -9.06 -23.00
N ILE A 59 -2.93 -7.91 -22.43
CA ILE A 59 -3.94 -6.98 -23.00
C ILE A 59 -3.29 -5.90 -23.89
N THR A 60 -1.99 -6.01 -24.17
CA THR A 60 -1.15 -5.04 -24.92
C THR A 60 -1.72 -4.54 -26.26
N SER A 61 -2.67 -5.22 -26.90
CA SER A 61 -3.32 -4.68 -28.11
C SER A 61 -4.40 -3.61 -27.83
N GLY A 62 -4.95 -3.55 -26.62
CA GLY A 62 -6.00 -2.60 -26.20
C GLY A 62 -5.50 -1.48 -25.28
N ASP A 63 -4.25 -1.58 -24.81
CA ASP A 63 -3.75 -0.87 -23.63
C ASP A 63 -2.63 0.15 -23.91
N ASN A 64 -2.41 0.52 -25.17
CA ASN A 64 -1.40 1.50 -25.61
C ASN A 64 -1.67 2.96 -25.16
N ILE A 65 -2.52 3.17 -24.16
CA ILE A 65 -2.84 4.49 -23.59
C ILE A 65 -2.26 4.68 -22.18
N LYS A 66 -1.61 3.66 -21.62
CA LYS A 66 -1.03 3.74 -20.28
C LYS A 66 0.43 4.16 -20.35
N THR A 67 0.82 5.01 -19.40
CA THR A 67 2.22 5.32 -19.11
C THR A 67 2.51 4.77 -17.72
N ASP A 68 3.47 3.86 -17.63
CA ASP A 68 3.91 3.35 -16.34
C ASP A 68 4.88 4.35 -15.68
N ILE A 69 4.59 4.73 -14.44
CA ILE A 69 5.32 5.77 -13.70
C ILE A 69 5.87 5.29 -12.36
N HIS A 70 5.59 4.04 -11.94
CA HIS A 70 5.88 3.61 -10.56
C HIS A 70 7.37 3.64 -10.19
N ILE A 71 8.26 3.43 -11.18
CA ILE A 71 9.72 3.49 -10.99
C ILE A 71 10.30 4.90 -11.03
N LEU A 72 9.53 5.92 -11.42
CA LEU A 72 10.07 7.25 -11.60
C LEU A 72 10.38 7.90 -10.24
N PRO A 73 11.51 8.62 -10.11
CA PRO A 73 11.93 9.25 -8.86
C PRO A 73 10.85 10.09 -8.16
N HIS A 74 10.08 10.84 -8.94
CA HIS A 74 9.04 11.74 -8.45
C HIS A 74 7.89 11.03 -7.75
N TYR A 75 7.75 9.71 -7.95
CA TYR A 75 6.67 8.89 -7.43
C TYR A 75 7.17 7.78 -6.49
N ALA A 76 8.46 7.76 -6.15
CA ALA A 76 9.08 6.67 -5.39
C ALA A 76 8.53 6.52 -3.97
N ASP A 77 7.85 7.53 -3.43
CA ASP A 77 7.21 7.51 -2.13
C ASP A 77 5.70 7.29 -2.16
N LEU A 78 5.08 7.12 -3.33
CA LEU A 78 3.63 6.86 -3.42
C LEU A 78 3.21 5.54 -2.77
N CYS A 79 4.11 4.57 -2.68
CA CYS A 79 3.82 3.21 -2.21
C CYS A 79 4.11 3.00 -0.71
N GLY A 80 4.47 4.04 0.03
CA GLY A 80 4.86 3.92 1.42
C GLY A 80 4.67 5.21 2.21
N PHE A 81 4.97 5.17 3.50
CA PHE A 81 5.06 6.39 4.30
C PHE A 81 6.50 6.92 4.29
N SER A 82 6.66 8.22 4.22
CA SER A 82 7.94 8.90 4.46
C SER A 82 8.27 8.99 5.95
N ASP A 83 9.53 9.20 6.27
CA ASP A 83 10.00 9.43 7.64
C ASP A 83 9.27 10.59 8.35
N LYS A 84 8.97 11.65 7.59
CA LYS A 84 8.21 12.80 8.08
C LYS A 84 6.77 12.42 8.43
N GLU A 85 6.12 11.62 7.59
CA GLU A 85 4.75 11.15 7.83
C GLU A 85 4.71 10.21 9.03
N ILE A 86 5.68 9.30 9.18
CA ILE A 86 5.76 8.43 10.37
C ILE A 86 5.87 9.25 11.66
N LYS A 87 6.79 10.21 11.71
CA LYS A 87 6.93 11.10 12.88
C LYS A 87 5.64 11.84 13.19
N HIS A 88 4.96 12.32 12.15
CA HIS A 88 3.71 13.03 12.29
C HIS A 88 2.56 12.12 12.78
N LEU A 89 2.44 10.90 12.24
CA LEU A 89 1.45 9.92 12.65
C LEU A 89 1.65 9.49 14.11
N ILE A 90 2.89 9.25 14.52
CA ILE A 90 3.24 8.94 15.91
C ILE A 90 2.82 10.09 16.84
N GLN A 91 3.06 11.35 16.45
CA GLN A 91 2.63 12.53 17.22
C GLN A 91 1.12 12.59 17.35
N ILE A 92 0.37 12.50 16.23
CA ILE A 92 -1.10 12.51 16.23
C ILE A 92 -1.64 11.44 17.17
N PHE A 93 -1.08 10.23 17.09
CA PHE A 93 -1.51 9.11 17.91
C PHE A 93 -1.20 9.33 19.40
N ALA A 94 0.00 9.82 19.73
CA ALA A 94 0.37 10.15 21.10
C ALA A 94 -0.52 11.27 21.69
N ASP A 95 -0.83 12.29 20.90
CA ASP A 95 -1.77 13.36 21.27
C ASP A 95 -3.17 12.78 21.54
N SER A 96 -3.64 11.86 20.67
CA SER A 96 -4.94 11.20 20.85
C SER A 96 -5.00 10.42 22.15
N LEU A 97 -3.96 9.64 22.48
CA LEU A 97 -3.93 8.85 23.72
C LEU A 97 -3.90 9.72 24.97
N GLU A 98 -3.20 10.86 24.94
CA GLU A 98 -3.16 11.80 26.07
C GLU A 98 -4.55 12.35 26.44
N THR A 99 -5.45 12.49 25.46
CA THR A 99 -6.80 13.02 25.68
C THR A 99 -7.81 11.97 26.14
N ARG A 100 -7.46 10.68 26.13
CA ARG A 100 -8.35 9.59 26.54
C ARG A 100 -8.44 9.46 28.05
N SER A 101 -9.66 9.44 28.58
CA SER A 101 -9.94 9.33 30.02
C SER A 101 -10.24 7.89 30.49
N ASP A 102 -10.36 6.95 29.55
CA ASP A 102 -10.80 5.58 29.74
C ASP A 102 -9.65 4.54 29.71
N LEU A 103 -8.41 5.00 29.77
CA LEU A 103 -7.22 4.15 29.66
C LEU A 103 -7.03 3.28 30.91
N LEU A 104 -6.71 2.00 30.69
CA LEU A 104 -6.50 1.02 31.77
C LEU A 104 -5.22 1.29 32.61
N SER A 105 -4.26 2.02 32.04
CA SER A 105 -2.96 2.31 32.66
C SER A 105 -2.36 3.59 32.11
N PRO A 106 -1.43 4.25 32.83
CA PRO A 106 -0.67 5.37 32.28
C PRO A 106 0.09 4.95 31.02
N VAL A 107 -0.23 5.58 29.89
CA VAL A 107 0.37 5.26 28.57
C VAL A 107 1.84 5.66 28.51
N PHE A 108 2.21 6.72 29.21
CA PHE A 108 3.53 7.35 29.14
C PHE A 108 4.26 7.34 30.49
N PRO A 109 4.64 6.17 31.04
CA PRO A 109 5.29 6.09 32.35
C PRO A 109 6.60 6.89 32.39
N ASP A 110 7.38 6.83 31.31
CA ASP A 110 8.66 7.55 31.17
C ASP A 110 8.52 8.87 30.37
N GLY A 111 7.28 9.31 30.14
CA GLY A 111 6.95 10.53 29.41
C GLY A 111 6.66 10.31 27.92
N LYS A 112 5.79 11.16 27.37
CA LYS A 112 5.26 11.08 26.00
C LYS A 112 6.35 11.03 24.93
N LYS A 113 7.38 11.87 25.08
CA LYS A 113 8.51 11.92 24.15
C LYS A 113 9.29 10.61 24.11
N ALA A 114 9.57 10.00 25.27
CA ALA A 114 10.29 8.73 25.33
C ALA A 114 9.51 7.62 24.62
N TRP A 115 8.20 7.54 24.87
CA TRP A 115 7.31 6.61 24.16
C TRP A 115 7.33 6.83 22.65
N MET A 116 7.20 8.08 22.19
CA MET A 116 7.27 8.40 20.76
C MET A 116 8.61 7.99 20.12
N ASP A 117 9.73 8.24 20.82
CA ASP A 117 11.07 7.90 20.37
C ASP A 117 11.28 6.36 20.30
N ASP A 118 10.64 5.60 21.20
CA ASP A 118 10.68 4.13 21.19
C ASP A 118 9.86 3.55 20.05
N ILE A 119 8.63 4.03 19.83
CA ILE A 119 7.79 3.63 18.70
C ILE A 119 8.46 3.99 17.37
N TYR A 120 9.07 5.17 17.27
CA TYR A 120 9.80 5.56 16.07
C TYR A 120 10.98 4.62 15.79
N ARG A 121 11.81 4.33 16.82
CA ARG A 121 12.93 3.38 16.68
C ARG A 121 12.47 1.99 16.27
N LEU A 122 11.34 1.54 16.80
CA LEU A 122 10.72 0.27 16.42
C LEU A 122 10.37 0.24 14.93
N MET A 123 9.69 1.28 14.44
CA MET A 123 9.29 1.41 13.04
C MET A 123 10.50 1.52 12.11
N VAL A 124 11.53 2.27 12.48
CA VAL A 124 12.80 2.36 11.72
C VAL A 124 13.45 0.98 11.60
N ASN A 125 13.52 0.24 12.70
CA ASN A 125 14.21 -1.06 12.71
C ASN A 125 13.43 -2.18 12.01
N SER A 126 12.11 -2.07 11.94
CA SER A 126 11.24 -3.19 11.54
C SER A 126 10.50 -2.95 10.23
N TYR A 127 10.17 -1.69 9.90
CA TYR A 127 9.22 -1.34 8.84
C TYR A 127 9.80 -0.44 7.73
N ASP A 128 10.95 0.21 7.97
CA ASP A 128 11.68 0.99 6.96
C ASP A 128 12.48 0.09 5.99
N GLY A 129 12.91 0.65 4.86
CA GLY A 129 13.88 0.03 3.95
C GLY A 129 13.36 -0.27 2.55
N TYR A 130 12.09 0.04 2.24
CA TYR A 130 11.50 -0.22 0.93
C TYR A 130 11.89 0.86 -0.07
N MET A 131 12.30 0.45 -1.26
CA MET A 131 12.72 1.35 -2.34
C MET A 131 12.03 0.93 -3.64
N PHE A 132 11.30 1.86 -4.25
CA PHE A 132 10.48 1.61 -5.45
C PHE A 132 11.05 2.25 -6.72
N SER A 133 12.13 3.02 -6.61
CA SER A 133 12.83 3.61 -7.76
C SER A 133 14.31 3.22 -7.73
N PRO A 134 14.88 2.70 -8.83
CA PRO A 134 16.31 2.40 -8.92
C PRO A 134 17.17 3.66 -9.12
N TYR A 135 16.53 4.83 -9.28
CA TYR A 135 17.20 6.07 -9.65
C TYR A 135 17.44 7.01 -8.47
N ILE A 136 16.85 6.72 -7.30
CA ILE A 136 17.05 7.53 -6.08
C ILE A 136 17.09 6.63 -4.84
N GLU A 137 17.89 7.03 -3.86
CA GLU A 137 18.00 6.34 -2.56
C GLU A 137 16.91 6.82 -1.58
N LYS A 138 15.66 6.87 -2.03
CA LYS A 138 14.52 7.22 -1.18
C LYS A 138 13.89 5.96 -0.62
N ARG A 139 13.89 5.87 0.71
CA ARG A 139 13.26 4.78 1.45
C ARG A 139 11.91 5.20 1.98
N VAL A 140 11.00 4.23 2.05
CA VAL A 140 9.69 4.39 2.65
C VAL A 140 9.38 3.22 3.59
N TYR A 141 8.47 3.48 4.52
CA TYR A 141 7.99 2.52 5.48
C TYR A 141 6.81 1.73 4.89
N ASN A 142 6.74 0.43 5.20
CA ASN A 142 5.65 -0.46 4.78
C ASN A 142 4.30 0.00 5.38
N PRO A 143 3.32 0.43 4.55
CA PRO A 143 2.04 0.93 5.05
C PRO A 143 1.26 -0.10 5.85
N THR A 144 1.26 -1.36 5.43
CA THR A 144 0.50 -2.43 6.09
C THR A 144 1.01 -2.62 7.52
N LEU A 145 2.31 -2.73 7.71
CA LEU A 145 2.90 -2.94 9.04
C LEU A 145 2.75 -1.71 9.94
N VAL A 146 2.87 -0.50 9.38
CA VAL A 146 2.63 0.75 10.12
C VAL A 146 1.18 0.82 10.61
N MET A 147 0.20 0.57 9.73
CA MET A 147 -1.22 0.60 10.10
C MET A 147 -1.58 -0.53 11.05
N TYR A 148 -0.99 -1.72 10.87
CA TYR A 148 -1.11 -2.82 11.82
C TYR A 148 -0.66 -2.41 13.22
N LEU A 149 0.53 -1.80 13.34
CA LEU A 149 1.05 -1.37 14.64
C LEU A 149 0.14 -0.33 15.29
N PHE A 150 -0.31 0.69 14.55
CA PHE A 150 -1.23 1.69 15.11
C PHE A 150 -2.54 1.07 15.59
N LYS A 151 -3.11 0.13 14.84
CA LYS A 151 -4.30 -0.61 15.26
C LYS A 151 -4.05 -1.41 16.54
N GLN A 152 -2.89 -2.08 16.66
CA GLN A 152 -2.54 -2.81 17.88
C GLN A 152 -2.37 -1.87 19.07
N LEU A 153 -1.65 -0.77 18.89
CA LEU A 153 -1.48 0.26 19.92
C LEU A 153 -2.84 0.81 20.36
N GLU A 154 -3.77 1.04 19.44
CA GLU A 154 -5.12 1.53 19.78
C GLU A 154 -5.87 0.52 20.65
N GLN A 155 -5.84 -0.76 20.27
CA GLN A 155 -6.53 -1.85 20.97
C GLN A 155 -5.91 -2.20 22.33
N LEU A 156 -4.64 -1.84 22.53
CA LEU A 156 -3.86 -2.12 23.74
C LEU A 156 -3.57 -0.86 24.56
N ASP A 157 -4.34 0.22 24.34
CA ASP A 157 -4.20 1.49 25.07
C ASP A 157 -2.75 2.01 25.08
N GLY A 158 -2.10 1.99 23.92
CA GLY A 158 -0.75 2.46 23.68
C GLY A 158 0.36 1.49 24.07
N GLN A 159 0.04 0.27 24.52
CA GLN A 159 1.02 -0.77 24.80
C GLN A 159 1.41 -1.54 23.53
N LEU A 160 2.67 -1.99 23.46
CA LEU A 160 3.17 -2.76 22.32
C LEU A 160 2.53 -4.16 22.25
N PRO A 161 2.17 -4.62 21.03
CA PRO A 161 1.73 -6.00 20.85
C PRO A 161 2.88 -6.99 21.05
N LYS A 162 2.55 -8.23 21.43
CA LYS A 162 3.54 -9.31 21.54
C LYS A 162 4.16 -9.69 20.18
N THR A 163 3.41 -9.49 19.10
CA THR A 163 3.82 -9.78 17.73
C THR A 163 3.82 -8.48 16.94
N LEU A 164 4.92 -8.20 16.24
CA LEU A 164 5.11 -6.98 15.44
C LEU A 164 4.84 -7.17 13.95
N LEU A 165 4.52 -8.41 13.56
CA LEU A 165 4.22 -8.82 12.20
C LEU A 165 2.73 -9.01 12.02
N ASP A 166 2.23 -8.58 10.88
CA ASP A 166 0.90 -8.97 10.44
C ASP A 166 0.95 -10.39 9.85
N HIS A 167 -0.01 -11.22 10.24
CA HIS A 167 -0.18 -12.60 9.75
C HIS A 167 -1.41 -12.74 8.83
N ASN A 168 -2.09 -11.63 8.53
CA ASN A 168 -3.22 -11.60 7.62
C ASN A 168 -2.79 -11.72 6.16
#